data_AF-A0A257RVM6-F1
#
_entry.id   AF-A0A257RVM6-F1
#
_cell.length_a   1.000
_cell.length_b   1.000
_cell.length_c   1.000
_cell.angle_alpha   90.00
_cell.angle_beta   90.00
_cell.angle_gamma   90.00
#
_symmetry.space_group_name_H-M   'P 1'
#
loop_
_entity.id
_entity.type
_entity.pdbx_description
1 polymer ?
#
loop_
_entity_poly.entity_id
_entity_poly.type
_entity_poly.pdbx_seq_one_letter_code
_entity_poly.pdbx_strand_id
1 'polypeptide(L)'
;MSEQRIADPGPLGLAGFAMTTFCLSSANANIWHGGGVAAALALAMFYGGLVQLLAGMWEFIRKNTFGAVAFSSYGAFWLAFYAIVKFNLGVGTDTVGIFLLRSPPGTPRRPG
;
A
#
# COMPACT_ATOMS: atom_id res chain seq x y z
N MET A 1 33.38 -19.49 -5.05
CA MET A 1 33.40 -18.67 -3.82
C MET A 1 32.12 -17.84 -3.85
N SER A 2 31.15 -18.18 -3.01
CA SER A 2 29.79 -17.62 -3.01
C SER A 2 29.79 -16.19 -2.48
N GLU A 3 30.07 -15.22 -3.35
CA GLU A 3 30.08 -13.81 -2.96
C GLU A 3 28.69 -13.21 -3.07
N GLN A 4 27.79 -13.61 -2.17
CA GLN A 4 26.53 -12.91 -1.95
C GLN A 4 26.79 -11.76 -0.97
N ARG A 5 27.46 -10.72 -1.46
CA ARG A 5 27.93 -9.56 -0.66
C ARG A 5 26.82 -8.59 -0.24
N ILE A 6 25.61 -8.79 -0.76
CA ILE A 6 24.46 -7.89 -0.59
C ILE A 6 23.34 -8.68 0.11
N ALA A 7 22.85 -8.13 1.23
CA ALA A 7 21.72 -8.68 1.97
C ALA A 7 20.46 -8.77 1.10
N ASP A 8 19.59 -9.74 1.35
CA ASP A 8 18.35 -9.94 0.60
C ASP A 8 17.26 -8.95 1.06
N PRO A 9 16.89 -7.93 0.25
CA PRO A 9 15.80 -7.02 0.59
C PRO A 9 14.41 -7.61 0.33
N GLY A 10 14.31 -8.80 -0.26
CA GLY A 10 13.05 -9.45 -0.61
C GLY A 10 12.10 -9.66 0.58
N PRO A 11 12.56 -10.24 1.71
CA PRO A 11 11.76 -10.37 2.92
C PRO A 11 11.28 -9.02 3.46
N LEU A 12 12.08 -7.96 3.34
CA LEU A 12 11.72 -6.61 3.78
C LEU A 12 10.57 -6.03 2.93
N GLY A 13 10.66 -6.18 1.61
CA GLY A 13 9.60 -5.76 0.68
C GLY A 13 8.29 -6.52 0.89
N LEU A 14 8.36 -7.84 1.13
CA LEU A 14 7.18 -8.67 1.39
C LEU A 14 6.52 -8.36 2.75
N ALA A 15 7.31 -8.14 3.80
CA ALA A 15 6.79 -7.77 5.11
C ALA A 15 6.10 -6.40 5.08
N GLY A 16 6.68 -5.42 4.36
CA GLY A 16 6.09 -4.10 4.13
C GLY A 16 4.71 -4.19 3.45
N PHE A 17 4.62 -5.00 2.40
CA PHE A 17 3.38 -5.25 1.69
C PHE A 17 2.32 -5.94 2.55
N ALA A 18 2.70 -7.04 3.20
CA ALA A 18 1.78 -7.89 3.97
C ALA A 18 1.19 -7.13 5.16
N MET A 19 2.03 -6.40 5.92
CA MET A 19 1.57 -5.65 7.08
C MET A 19 0.62 -4.51 6.69
N THR A 20 0.95 -3.77 5.63
CA THR A 20 0.11 -2.67 5.14
C THR A 20 -1.25 -3.18 4.65
N THR A 21 -1.26 -4.31 3.92
CA THR A 21 -2.48 -4.96 3.44
C THR A 21 -3.33 -5.50 4.60
N PHE A 22 -2.68 -6.13 5.59
CA PHE A 22 -3.36 -6.65 6.77
C PHE A 22 -4.03 -5.54 7.58
N CYS A 23 -3.33 -4.42 7.82
CA CYS A 23 -3.91 -3.30 8.56
C CYS A 23 -5.04 -2.62 7.77
N LEU A 24 -4.92 -2.48 6.44
CA LEU A 24 -5.99 -1.96 5.61
C LEU A 24 -7.23 -2.87 5.65
N SER A 25 -7.03 -4.18 5.52
CA SER A 25 -8.12 -5.18 5.59
C SER A 25 -8.78 -5.18 6.98
N SER A 26 -7.98 -5.07 8.04
CA SER A 26 -8.47 -4.99 9.43
C SER A 26 -9.27 -3.71 9.69
N ALA A 27 -8.85 -2.58 9.11
CA ALA A 27 -9.61 -1.33 9.13
C ALA A 27 -10.92 -1.45 8.34
N ASN A 28 -10.90 -2.10 7.18
CA ASN A 28 -12.09 -2.36 6.36
C ASN A 28 -13.10 -3.29 7.05
N ALA A 29 -12.63 -4.28 7.79
CA ALA A 29 -13.46 -5.21 8.55
C ALA A 29 -14.03 -4.61 9.85
N ASN A 30 -13.85 -3.31 10.12
CA ASN A 30 -14.28 -2.63 11.34
C ASN A 30 -13.77 -3.27 12.65
N ILE A 31 -12.64 -4.00 12.58
CA ILE A 31 -12.07 -4.65 13.76
C ILE A 31 -11.52 -3.62 14.75
N TRP A 32 -11.07 -2.45 14.26
CA TRP A 32 -10.57 -1.35 15.08
C TRP A 32 -11.55 -0.17 15.10
N HIS A 33 -12.15 0.08 16.26
CA HIS A 33 -13.00 1.25 16.49
C HIS A 33 -12.13 2.52 16.51
N GLY A 34 -12.33 3.41 15.52
CA GLY A 34 -11.89 4.81 15.56
C GLY A 34 -10.46 5.14 15.12
N GLY A 35 -9.57 4.18 14.90
CA GLY A 35 -8.14 4.45 14.59
C GLY A 35 -7.49 3.62 13.47
N GLY A 36 -8.14 2.55 13.00
CA GLY A 36 -7.54 1.60 12.03
C GLY A 36 -7.13 2.23 10.69
N VAL A 37 -7.94 3.15 10.18
CA VAL A 37 -7.65 3.82 8.90
C VAL A 37 -6.41 4.71 8.99
N ALA A 38 -6.24 5.44 10.10
CA ALA A 38 -5.06 6.28 10.30
C ALA A 38 -3.77 5.46 10.40
N ALA A 39 -3.82 4.32 11.11
CA ALA A 39 -2.70 3.38 11.21
C ALA A 39 -2.36 2.75 9.85
N ALA A 40 -3.37 2.33 9.07
CA ALA A 40 -3.17 1.79 7.73
C ALA A 40 -2.56 2.83 6.77
N LEU A 41 -2.99 4.09 6.85
CA LEU A 41 -2.40 5.18 6.05
C LEU A 41 -0.95 5.48 6.45
N ALA A 42 -0.63 5.47 7.75
CA ALA A 42 0.76 5.62 8.19
C ALA A 42 1.65 4.47 7.66
N LEU A 43 1.17 3.24 7.71
CA LEU A 43 1.87 2.08 7.14
C LEU A 43 2.00 2.17 5.62
N ALA A 44 0.97 2.64 4.91
CA ALA A 44 1.03 2.86 3.47
C ALA A 44 2.08 3.90 3.08
N MET A 45 2.27 4.95 3.88
CA MET A 45 3.31 5.94 3.61
C MET A 45 4.72 5.39 3.86
N PHE A 46 4.95 4.83 5.05
CA PHE A 46 6.31 4.53 5.50
C PHE A 46 6.75 3.10 5.18
N TYR A 47 5.92 2.09 5.44
CA TYR A 47 6.35 0.70 5.38
C TYR A 47 6.02 0.04 4.05
N GLY A 48 4.73 0.00 3.68
CA GLY A 48 4.29 -0.45 2.35
C GLY A 48 4.71 0.51 1.23
N GLY A 49 4.99 1.77 1.54
CA GLY A 49 5.42 2.78 0.59
C GLY A 49 6.94 2.91 0.50
N LEU A 50 7.50 3.73 1.38
CA LEU A 50 8.92 4.13 1.34
C LEU A 50 9.88 2.93 1.52
N VAL A 51 9.69 2.11 2.56
CA VAL A 51 10.58 0.96 2.83
C VAL A 51 10.48 -0.09 1.73
N GLN A 52 9.27 -0.37 1.22
CA GLN A 52 9.07 -1.30 0.12
C GLN A 52 9.70 -0.79 -1.20
N LEU A 53 9.60 0.51 -1.48
CA LEU A 53 10.26 1.12 -2.63
C LEU A 53 11.78 1.05 -2.52
N LEU A 54 12.34 1.34 -1.34
CA LEU A 54 13.78 1.19 -1.09
C LEU A 54 14.24 -0.27 -1.20
N ALA A 55 13.44 -1.24 -0.76
CA ALA A 55 13.71 -2.66 -0.97
C ALA A 55 13.77 -3.02 -2.46
N GLY A 56 12.86 -2.47 -3.28
CA GLY A 56 12.92 -2.58 -4.74
C GLY A 56 14.17 -1.98 -5.36
N MET A 57 14.63 -0.83 -4.86
CA MET A 57 15.88 -0.21 -5.31
C MET A 57 17.10 -1.11 -5.05
N TRP A 58 17.12 -1.81 -3.91
CA TRP A 58 18.18 -2.76 -3.58
C TRP A 58 18.13 -4.04 -4.42
N GLU A 59 16.96 -4.48 -4.91
CA GLU A 59 16.86 -5.61 -5.84
C GLU A 59 17.45 -5.30 -7.22
N PHE A 60 17.45 -4.04 -7.67
CA PHE A 60 18.18 -3.66 -8.90
C PHE A 60 19.69 -3.90 -8.75
N ILE A 61 20.25 -3.66 -7.58
CA ILE A 61 21.68 -3.90 -7.27
C ILE A 61 21.97 -5.41 -7.26
N ARG A 62 21.01 -6.23 -6.81
CA ARG A 62 21.10 -7.70 -6.86
C ARG A 62 20.82 -8.30 -8.26
N LYS A 63 20.53 -7.46 -9.27
CA LYS A 63 20.13 -7.88 -10.62
C LYS A 63 18.86 -8.76 -10.63
N ASN A 64 17.99 -8.60 -9.63
CA ASN A 64 16.71 -9.27 -9.55
C ASN A 64 15.62 -8.37 -10.11
N THR A 65 15.42 -8.42 -11.43
CA THR A 65 14.43 -7.58 -12.12
C THR A 65 13.01 -7.82 -11.62
N PHE A 66 12.66 -9.06 -11.27
CA PHE A 66 11.33 -9.37 -10.77
C PHE A 66 11.04 -8.66 -9.44
N GLY A 67 11.94 -8.83 -8.45
CA GLY A 67 11.80 -8.18 -7.14
C GLY A 67 11.86 -6.66 -7.25
N ALA A 68 12.76 -6.14 -8.09
CA ALA A 68 12.92 -4.71 -8.31
C ALA A 68 11.64 -4.06 -8.86
N VAL A 69 11.03 -4.66 -9.90
CA VAL A 69 9.78 -4.16 -10.47
C VAL A 69 8.62 -4.35 -9.51
N ALA A 70 8.50 -5.52 -8.87
CA ALA A 70 7.40 -5.82 -7.95
C ALA A 70 7.39 -4.85 -6.76
N PHE A 71 8.50 -4.76 -6.00
CA PHE A 71 8.53 -3.94 -4.79
C PHE A 71 8.49 -2.44 -5.09
N SER A 72 9.12 -1.98 -6.18
CA SER A 72 9.03 -0.56 -6.57
C SER A 72 7.62 -0.18 -6.99
N SER A 73 6.93 -1.03 -7.76
CA SER A 73 5.56 -0.77 -8.23
C SER A 73 4.56 -0.76 -7.07
N TYR A 74 4.62 -1.75 -6.18
CA TYR A 74 3.76 -1.80 -5.00
C TYR A 74 4.10 -0.69 -4.00
N GLY A 75 5.38 -0.33 -3.84
CA GLY A 75 5.81 0.81 -3.03
C GLY A 75 5.26 2.14 -3.51
N ALA A 76 5.38 2.41 -4.82
CA ALA A 76 4.79 3.59 -5.44
C ALA A 76 3.26 3.61 -5.34
N PHE A 77 2.62 2.44 -5.47
CA PHE A 77 1.18 2.30 -5.29
C PHE A 77 0.73 2.75 -3.89
N TRP A 78 1.38 2.28 -2.82
CA TRP A 78 1.01 2.65 -1.45
C TRP A 78 1.26 4.14 -1.14
N LEU A 79 2.35 4.72 -1.67
CA LEU A 79 2.62 6.15 -1.58
C LEU A 79 1.55 6.98 -2.31
N ALA A 80 1.13 6.56 -3.50
CA ALA A 80 0.06 7.21 -4.25
C ALA A 80 -1.28 7.12 -3.50
N PHE A 81 -1.60 5.96 -2.91
CA PHE A 81 -2.80 5.79 -2.09
C PHE A 81 -2.80 6.75 -0.89
N TYR A 82 -1.68 6.84 -0.17
CA TYR A 82 -1.53 7.81 0.92
C TYR A 82 -1.71 9.26 0.44
N ALA A 83 -1.08 9.62 -0.68
CA ALA A 83 -1.15 10.99 -1.23
C ALA A 83 -2.57 11.37 -1.64
N ILE A 84 -3.31 10.48 -2.31
CA ILE A 84 -4.71 10.72 -2.69
C ILE A 84 -5.57 11.01 -1.46
N VAL A 85 -5.43 10.20 -0.42
CA VAL A 85 -6.24 10.33 0.80
C VAL A 85 -5.83 11.56 1.62
N LYS A 86 -4.53 11.87 1.73
CA LYS A 86 -4.04 12.95 2.59
C LYS A 86 -4.15 14.34 1.95
N PHE A 87 -3.85 14.45 0.65
CA PHE A 87 -3.90 15.71 -0.09
C PHE A 87 -5.25 16.00 -0.74
N ASN A 88 -6.20 15.05 -0.65
CA ASN A 88 -7.58 15.22 -1.11
C ASN A 88 -7.63 15.81 -2.52
N LEU A 89 -6.89 15.18 -3.45
CA LEU A 89 -6.57 15.68 -4.80
C LEU A 89 -7.78 15.76 -5.76
N GLY A 90 -9.00 15.98 -5.25
CA GLY A 90 -10.21 16.07 -6.06
C GLY A 90 -10.61 14.77 -6.76
N VAL A 91 -9.99 13.65 -6.37
CA VAL A 91 -10.37 12.30 -6.80
C VAL A 91 -11.61 11.93 -5.99
N GLY A 92 -12.76 11.80 -6.67
CA GLY A 92 -14.04 11.53 -6.03
C GLY A 92 -13.97 10.36 -5.04
N THR A 93 -14.73 10.44 -3.95
CA THR A 93 -14.88 9.40 -2.91
C THR A 93 -15.13 8.00 -3.49
N ASP A 94 -15.63 7.94 -4.72
CA ASP A 94 -15.94 6.76 -5.53
C ASP A 94 -14.69 6.00 -6.00
N THR A 95 -13.56 6.67 -6.21
CA THR A 95 -12.30 6.04 -6.69
C THR A 95 -11.53 5.41 -5.54
N VAL A 96 -11.60 6.02 -4.35
CA VAL A 96 -11.13 5.40 -3.10
C VAL A 96 -12.03 4.21 -2.71
N GLY A 97 -13.32 4.26 -3.10
CA GLY A 97 -14.28 3.17 -2.98
C GLY A 97 -13.92 1.92 -3.79
N ILE A 98 -13.17 2.05 -4.91
CA ILE A 98 -12.59 0.92 -5.63
C ILE A 98 -11.50 0.22 -4.82
N PHE A 99 -10.74 0.97 -4.01
CA PHE A 99 -9.71 0.43 -3.12
C PHE A 99 -10.25 -0.16 -1.82
N LEU A 100 -11.42 0.31 -1.37
CA LEU A 100 -11.99 -0.05 -0.07
C LEU A 100 -13.29 -0.85 -0.17
N LEU A 101 -13.75 -1.21 -1.38
CA LEU A 101 -15.07 -1.83 -1.66
C LEU A 101 -16.19 -1.24 -0.78
N ARG A 102 -16.24 0.09 -0.68
CA ARG A 102 -17.25 0.78 0.11
C ARG A 102 -18.18 1.53 -0.83
N SER A 103 -19.41 1.05 -0.95
CA SER A 103 -20.46 1.79 -1.66
C SER A 103 -20.65 3.18 -1.04
N PRO A 104 -20.78 4.24 -1.85
CA PRO A 104 -21.05 5.57 -1.34
C PRO A 104 -22.38 5.59 -0.57
N PRO A 105 -22.42 6.18 0.64
CA PRO A 105 -23.68 6.34 1.35
C PRO A 105 -24.47 7.44 0.66
N GLY A 106 -25.51 7.04 -0.07
CA GLY A 106 -26.55 7.95 -0.52
C GLY A 106 -26.76 8.10 -2.03
N THR A 107 -26.61 7.05 -2.85
CA THR A 107 -27.33 7.06 -4.13
C THR A 107 -28.82 6.89 -3.83
N PRO A 108 -29.68 7.91 -4.06
CA PRO A 108 -31.11 7.70 -4.00
C PRO A 108 -31.44 6.64 -5.04
N ARG A 109 -32.08 5.53 -4.64
CA ARG A 109 -32.70 4.63 -5.60
C ARG A 109 -33.71 5.48 -6.36
N ARG A 110 -33.44 5.79 -7.63
CA ARG A 110 -34.45 6.41 -8.49
C ARG A 110 -35.67 5.49 -8.48
N PRO A 111 -36.86 5.97 -8.11
CA PRO A 111 -38.08 5.22 -8.35
C PRO A 111 -38.34 5.24 -9.86
N GLY A 112 -38.34 4.04 -10.44
CA GLY A 112 -38.75 3.75 -11.81
C GLY A 112 -39.36 2.35 -11.80
#